data_AF-A0A064CDD7-F1
#
_entry.id   AF-A0A064CDD7-F1
#
_cell.length_a   1.000
_cell.length_b   1.000
_cell.length_c   1.000
_cell.angle_alpha   90.00
_cell.angle_beta   90.00
_cell.angle_gamma   90.00
#
_symmetry.space_group_name_H-M   'P 1'
#
loop_
_entity.id
_entity.type
_entity.pdbx_description
1 polymer ?
#
loop_
_entity_poly.entity_id
_entity_poly.type
_entity_poly.pdbx_seq_one_letter_code
_entity_poly.pdbx_strand_id
1 'polypeptide(L)'
;MSALDNVLAAPPIPAHPTTPMPFVPEVLFTVFLGIPVVVMVFFAVRHLIVGKGPLLLFCLIGGGIACLFEPIVDTLGLCYIRQGAVTTTFSSMGRDFPLFINFVYIWYVGGLAYLAFRIYSTGVTRKQIFQLYVIDVFINIFLESPGVLMGAYEYYGPQPLNFWGLPLWWVCVNPLMPMTAGALIYRMRQHLPGWRLALVVAFIPMSDGIANGAAAWPVWTALNLDASLWVTHFAWLVTLGLALTYVWVLSFVVARPDEEVFIKSKAGILKAAVFGAGDTVKAREPATA
;
A
#
# COMPACT_ATOMS: atom_id res chain seq x y z
N MET A 1 -4.17 40.30 -18.35
CA MET A 1 -3.41 39.18 -17.78
C MET A 1 -2.71 38.49 -18.94
N SER A 2 -1.38 38.53 -18.96
CA SER A 2 -0.59 37.93 -20.03
C SER A 2 -0.58 36.39 -19.90
N ALA A 3 -0.25 35.68 -20.99
CA ALA A 3 -0.07 34.22 -20.94
C ALA A 3 1.08 33.79 -19.99
N LEU A 4 2.04 34.69 -19.70
CA LEU A 4 3.09 34.47 -18.70
C LEU A 4 2.57 34.60 -17.27
N ASP A 5 1.61 35.49 -17.02
CA ASP A 5 1.02 35.68 -15.70
C ASP A 5 0.26 34.43 -15.25
N ASN A 6 -0.37 33.69 -16.18
CA ASN A 6 -1.04 32.42 -15.88
C ASN A 6 -0.07 31.25 -15.61
N VAL A 7 1.21 31.37 -15.98
CA VAL A 7 2.25 30.35 -15.70
C VAL A 7 2.95 30.62 -14.36
N LEU A 8 2.95 31.87 -13.92
CA LEU A 8 3.60 32.34 -12.69
C LEU A 8 2.62 32.60 -11.54
N ALA A 9 1.35 32.84 -11.85
CA ALA A 9 0.30 32.95 -10.85
C ALA A 9 0.03 31.56 -10.29
N ALA A 10 0.05 31.53 -8.99
CA ALA A 10 -0.18 30.33 -8.26
C ALA A 10 -1.70 30.00 -8.25
N PRO A 11 -2.09 28.75 -8.54
CA PRO A 11 -3.48 28.35 -8.55
C PRO A 11 -4.00 28.22 -7.11
N PRO A 12 -5.15 28.83 -6.76
CA PRO A 12 -5.67 28.80 -5.40
C PRO A 12 -5.78 27.36 -4.89
N ILE A 13 -5.51 27.15 -3.59
CA ILE A 13 -5.63 25.83 -2.95
C ILE A 13 -6.98 25.23 -3.38
N PRO A 14 -6.95 24.09 -4.11
CA PRO A 14 -8.16 23.55 -4.70
C PRO A 14 -9.22 23.30 -3.64
N ALA A 15 -10.42 23.85 -3.84
CA ALA A 15 -11.54 23.57 -2.97
C ALA A 15 -11.86 22.08 -3.00
N HIS A 16 -12.22 21.51 -1.84
CA HIS A 16 -12.68 20.13 -1.76
C HIS A 16 -13.89 19.92 -2.69
N PRO A 17 -13.84 18.96 -3.62
CA PRO A 17 -15.01 18.62 -4.42
C PRO A 17 -16.16 18.15 -3.50
N THR A 18 -17.40 18.29 -3.95
CA THR A 18 -18.62 17.94 -3.17
C THR A 18 -19.55 17.02 -3.94
N THR A 19 -19.03 16.39 -4.98
CA THR A 19 -19.77 15.52 -5.87
C THR A 19 -20.23 14.24 -5.15
N PRO A 20 -21.47 13.80 -5.42
CA PRO A 20 -22.04 12.62 -4.78
C PRO A 20 -21.45 11.32 -5.33
N MET A 21 -21.44 10.28 -4.49
CA MET A 21 -20.99 8.94 -4.84
C MET A 21 -21.93 8.30 -5.85
N PRO A 22 -21.43 7.91 -7.03
CA PRO A 22 -22.23 7.15 -7.97
C PRO A 22 -22.39 5.71 -7.46
N PHE A 23 -23.64 5.27 -7.30
CA PHE A 23 -24.00 3.98 -6.69
C PHE A 23 -23.37 2.77 -7.42
N VAL A 24 -23.38 2.77 -8.75
CA VAL A 24 -22.84 1.63 -9.54
C VAL A 24 -21.32 1.49 -9.36
N PRO A 25 -20.51 2.55 -9.54
CA PRO A 25 -19.08 2.52 -9.19
C PRO A 25 -18.81 2.11 -7.75
N GLU A 26 -19.56 2.62 -6.77
CA GLU A 26 -19.41 2.24 -5.36
C GLU A 26 -19.51 0.73 -5.18
N VAL A 27 -20.59 0.13 -5.69
CA VAL A 27 -20.85 -1.31 -5.55
C VAL A 27 -19.81 -2.15 -6.28
N LEU A 28 -19.51 -1.81 -7.54
CA LEU A 28 -18.54 -2.57 -8.35
C LEU A 28 -17.14 -2.52 -7.71
N PHE A 29 -16.72 -1.35 -7.24
CA PHE A 29 -15.40 -1.19 -6.62
C PHE A 29 -15.33 -1.88 -5.25
N THR A 30 -16.42 -1.84 -4.47
CA THR A 30 -16.53 -2.60 -3.22
C THR A 30 -16.41 -4.10 -3.44
N VAL A 31 -17.07 -4.65 -4.46
CA VAL A 31 -16.94 -6.09 -4.79
C VAL A 31 -15.52 -6.41 -5.26
N PHE A 32 -14.97 -5.59 -6.16
CA PHE A 32 -13.62 -5.77 -6.69
C PHE A 32 -12.55 -5.82 -5.58
N LEU A 33 -12.57 -4.86 -4.66
CA LEU A 33 -11.64 -4.80 -3.53
C LEU A 33 -12.00 -5.76 -2.39
N GLY A 34 -13.26 -6.21 -2.31
CA GLY A 34 -13.73 -7.17 -1.33
C GLY A 34 -13.27 -8.61 -1.61
N ILE A 35 -13.08 -8.99 -2.88
CA ILE A 35 -12.64 -10.35 -3.25
C ILE A 35 -11.30 -10.73 -2.56
N PRO A 36 -10.22 -9.93 -2.66
CA PRO A 36 -8.98 -10.20 -1.93
C PRO A 36 -9.17 -10.34 -0.42
N VAL A 37 -10.02 -9.48 0.18
CA VAL A 37 -10.30 -9.53 1.63
C VAL A 37 -10.93 -10.86 2.01
N VAL A 38 -11.97 -11.31 1.30
CA VAL A 38 -12.65 -12.59 1.56
C VAL A 38 -11.65 -13.75 1.47
N VAL A 39 -10.80 -13.77 0.44
CA VAL A 39 -9.77 -14.79 0.26
C VAL A 39 -8.79 -14.78 1.44
N MET A 40 -8.29 -13.62 1.84
CA MET A 40 -7.31 -13.53 2.93
C MET A 40 -7.92 -13.86 4.30
N VAL A 41 -9.16 -13.45 4.56
CA VAL A 41 -9.90 -13.81 5.78
C VAL A 41 -10.12 -15.32 5.84
N PHE A 42 -10.49 -15.96 4.73
CA PHE A 42 -10.58 -17.41 4.64
C PHE A 42 -9.24 -18.08 5.02
N PHE A 43 -8.11 -17.61 4.48
CA PHE A 43 -6.79 -18.13 4.85
C PHE A 43 -6.40 -17.82 6.30
N ALA A 44 -6.78 -16.67 6.84
CA ALA A 44 -6.54 -16.30 8.23
C ALA A 44 -7.27 -17.26 9.18
N VAL A 45 -8.55 -17.51 8.93
CA VAL A 45 -9.36 -18.48 9.69
C VAL A 45 -8.78 -19.87 9.54
N ARG A 46 -8.43 -20.29 8.32
CA ARG A 46 -7.79 -21.60 8.08
C ARG A 46 -6.49 -21.73 8.88
N HIS A 47 -5.63 -20.70 8.91
CA HIS A 47 -4.38 -20.71 9.66
C HIS A 47 -4.59 -20.88 11.17
N LEU A 48 -5.67 -20.32 11.73
CA LEU A 48 -6.05 -20.56 13.13
C LEU A 48 -6.45 -22.01 13.36
N ILE A 49 -7.31 -22.55 12.48
CA ILE A 49 -7.83 -23.93 12.59
C ILE A 49 -6.70 -24.96 12.44
N VAL A 50 -5.77 -24.77 11.50
CA VAL A 50 -4.66 -25.73 11.27
C VAL A 50 -3.42 -25.47 12.13
N GLY A 51 -3.49 -24.56 13.11
CA GLY A 51 -2.38 -24.29 14.03
C GLY A 51 -1.18 -23.54 13.44
N LYS A 52 -1.33 -22.88 12.28
CA LYS A 52 -0.28 -22.01 11.69
C LYS A 52 -0.16 -20.66 12.41
N GLY A 53 -1.12 -20.31 13.26
CA GLY A 53 -1.09 -19.16 14.16
C GLY A 53 -1.83 -17.91 13.64
N PRO A 54 -1.99 -16.88 14.49
CA PRO A 54 -2.90 -15.74 14.24
C PRO A 54 -2.29 -14.60 13.43
N LEU A 55 -1.04 -14.73 12.96
CA LEU A 55 -0.29 -13.60 12.39
C LEU A 55 -1.02 -12.91 11.22
N LEU A 56 -1.54 -13.69 10.27
CA LEU A 56 -2.29 -13.12 9.14
C LEU A 56 -3.53 -12.35 9.63
N LEU A 57 -4.27 -12.90 10.60
CA LEU A 57 -5.43 -12.21 11.16
C LEU A 57 -5.03 -10.87 11.80
N PHE A 58 -3.94 -10.83 12.56
CA PHE A 58 -3.45 -9.57 13.14
C PHE A 58 -3.02 -8.56 12.07
N CYS A 59 -2.40 -9.01 10.98
CA CYS A 59 -2.11 -8.13 9.85
C CYS A 59 -3.38 -7.54 9.22
N LEU A 60 -4.42 -8.36 9.01
CA LEU A 60 -5.70 -7.89 8.43
C LEU A 60 -6.43 -6.90 9.35
N ILE A 61 -6.44 -7.17 10.67
CA ILE A 61 -7.00 -6.24 11.67
C ILE A 61 -6.21 -4.93 11.69
N GLY A 62 -4.87 -5.02 11.69
CA GLY A 62 -4.00 -3.84 11.60
C GLY A 62 -4.23 -3.04 10.32
N GLY A 63 -4.47 -3.71 9.19
CA GLY A 63 -4.86 -3.07 7.93
C GLY A 63 -6.18 -2.30 8.09
N GLY A 64 -7.23 -2.94 8.64
CA GLY A 64 -8.49 -2.26 8.92
C GLY A 64 -8.35 -1.02 9.81
N ILE A 65 -7.44 -1.03 10.78
CA ILE A 65 -7.14 0.14 11.61
C ILE A 65 -6.31 1.19 10.85
N ALA A 66 -5.39 0.77 9.98
CA ALA A 66 -4.60 1.68 9.15
C ALA A 66 -5.46 2.53 8.21
N CYS A 67 -6.67 2.10 7.88
CA CYS A 67 -7.64 2.93 7.16
C CYS A 67 -7.93 4.29 7.84
N LEU A 68 -7.74 4.40 9.16
CA LEU A 68 -7.87 5.66 9.89
C LEU A 68 -6.79 6.69 9.49
N PHE A 69 -5.76 6.29 8.75
CA PHE A 69 -4.75 7.17 8.17
C PHE A 69 -5.20 7.77 6.83
N GLU A 70 -6.20 7.18 6.17
CA GLU A 70 -6.73 7.65 4.88
C GLU A 70 -7.10 9.15 4.88
N PRO A 71 -7.83 9.69 5.89
CA PRO A 71 -8.19 11.10 5.90
C PRO A 71 -6.98 12.04 5.85
N ILE A 72 -5.84 11.62 6.40
CA ILE A 72 -4.61 12.42 6.42
C ILE A 72 -4.00 12.42 5.02
N VAL A 73 -3.79 11.25 4.43
CA VAL A 73 -3.16 11.14 3.11
C VAL A 73 -4.05 11.73 2.02
N ASP A 74 -5.36 11.59 2.10
CA ASP A 74 -6.31 12.18 1.16
C ASP A 74 -6.30 13.70 1.22
N THR A 75 -6.21 14.26 2.42
CA THR A 75 -6.10 15.71 2.61
C THR A 75 -4.80 16.24 2.01
N LEU A 76 -3.67 15.64 2.36
CA LEU A 76 -2.35 16.11 1.94
C LEU A 76 -2.07 15.83 0.47
N GLY A 77 -2.63 14.74 -0.06
CA GLY A 77 -2.48 14.31 -1.44
C GLY A 77 -3.49 14.86 -2.42
N LEU A 78 -4.47 15.64 -1.94
CA LEU A 78 -5.61 16.09 -2.73
C LEU A 78 -6.31 14.92 -3.45
N CYS A 79 -6.56 13.84 -2.72
CA CYS A 79 -7.46 12.76 -3.12
C CYS A 79 -8.84 13.03 -2.52
N TYR A 80 -9.89 12.79 -3.31
CA TYR A 80 -11.26 13.02 -2.89
C TYR A 80 -12.14 11.85 -3.27
N ILE A 81 -12.57 11.11 -2.26
CA ILE A 81 -13.63 10.11 -2.36
C ILE A 81 -14.97 10.83 -2.40
N ARG A 82 -15.84 10.41 -3.31
CA ARG A 82 -17.16 11.02 -3.50
C ARG A 82 -18.02 10.88 -2.24
N GLN A 83 -18.89 11.86 -1.99
CA GLN A 83 -19.67 11.97 -0.74
C GLN A 83 -20.97 11.16 -0.76
N GLY A 84 -21.49 10.79 0.41
CA GLY A 84 -22.83 10.19 0.53
C GLY A 84 -22.91 8.76 -0.01
N ALA A 85 -21.84 7.99 0.10
CA ALA A 85 -21.85 6.57 -0.23
C ALA A 85 -22.83 5.79 0.65
N VAL A 86 -23.50 4.78 0.08
CA VAL A 86 -24.45 3.93 0.80
C VAL A 86 -23.74 3.09 1.87
N THR A 87 -22.50 2.71 1.60
CA THR A 87 -21.64 1.88 2.46
C THR A 87 -20.63 2.70 3.25
N THR A 88 -20.95 3.96 3.57
CA THR A 88 -20.11 4.79 4.45
C THR A 88 -19.83 4.07 5.77
N THR A 89 -18.55 3.98 6.13
CA THR A 89 -18.10 3.25 7.32
C THR A 89 -17.67 4.18 8.45
N PHE A 90 -17.02 5.29 8.11
CA PHE A 90 -16.71 6.37 9.04
C PHE A 90 -16.53 7.68 8.26
N SER A 91 -16.57 8.79 8.99
CA SER A 91 -16.27 10.11 8.46
C SER A 91 -15.22 10.79 9.33
N SER A 92 -14.27 11.46 8.70
CA SER A 92 -13.19 12.18 9.39
C SER A 92 -12.64 13.29 8.49
N MET A 93 -12.16 14.37 9.09
CA MET A 93 -11.62 15.54 8.38
C MET A 93 -12.56 16.05 7.27
N GLY A 94 -13.88 16.02 7.52
CA GLY A 94 -14.92 16.49 6.59
C GLY A 94 -15.17 15.59 5.37
N ARG A 95 -14.76 14.32 5.42
CA ARG A 95 -14.89 13.35 4.32
C ARG A 95 -15.55 12.07 4.79
N ASP A 96 -16.26 11.41 3.87
CA ASP A 96 -16.90 10.12 4.09
C ASP A 96 -16.07 9.00 3.46
N PHE A 97 -15.86 7.91 4.21
CA PHE A 97 -15.07 6.78 3.77
C PHE A 97 -15.95 5.54 3.59
N PRO A 98 -16.22 5.12 2.33
CA PRO A 98 -17.01 3.94 2.02
C PRO A 98 -16.27 2.65 2.34
N LEU A 99 -17.01 1.54 2.35
CA LEU A 99 -16.50 0.22 2.72
C LEU A 99 -15.33 -0.25 1.84
N PHE A 100 -15.30 0.14 0.57
CA PHE A 100 -14.21 -0.24 -0.34
C PHE A 100 -12.84 0.30 0.11
N ILE A 101 -12.80 1.44 0.80
CA ILE A 101 -11.54 1.98 1.35
C ILE A 101 -11.06 1.09 2.50
N ASN A 102 -11.94 0.73 3.43
CA ASN A 102 -11.59 -0.24 4.48
C ASN A 102 -11.07 -1.55 3.89
N PHE A 103 -11.71 -2.04 2.83
CA PHE A 103 -11.26 -3.25 2.15
C PHE A 103 -9.85 -3.09 1.58
N VAL A 104 -9.55 -2.01 0.85
CA VAL A 104 -8.20 -1.82 0.30
C VAL A 104 -7.15 -1.84 1.41
N TYR A 105 -7.39 -1.17 2.53
CA TYR A 105 -6.44 -1.15 3.64
C TYR A 105 -6.22 -2.52 4.30
N ILE A 106 -7.30 -3.29 4.49
CA ILE A 106 -7.23 -4.63 5.09
C ILE A 106 -6.30 -5.53 4.28
N TRP A 107 -6.46 -5.58 2.96
CA TRP A 107 -5.72 -6.53 2.14
C TRP A 107 -4.43 -5.94 1.56
N TYR A 108 -4.41 -4.67 1.16
CA TYR A 108 -3.23 -4.03 0.56
C TYR A 108 -2.20 -3.76 1.65
N VAL A 109 -2.52 -2.97 2.67
CA VAL A 109 -1.55 -2.64 3.74
C VAL A 109 -1.36 -3.84 4.67
N GLY A 110 -2.45 -4.44 5.17
CA GLY A 110 -2.38 -5.58 6.07
C GLY A 110 -1.93 -6.87 5.39
N GLY A 111 -2.67 -7.30 4.37
CA GLY A 111 -2.42 -8.54 3.65
C GLY A 111 -1.07 -8.61 2.94
N LEU A 112 -0.68 -7.56 2.20
CA LEU A 112 0.65 -7.55 1.56
C LEU A 112 1.78 -7.41 2.59
N ALA A 113 1.56 -6.82 3.77
CA ALA A 113 2.55 -6.87 4.84
C ALA A 113 2.83 -8.31 5.31
N TYR A 114 1.79 -9.13 5.45
CA TYR A 114 1.98 -10.56 5.74
C TYR A 114 2.74 -11.27 4.62
N LEU A 115 2.40 -10.97 3.36
CA LEU A 115 3.09 -11.55 2.21
C LEU A 115 4.56 -11.12 2.13
N ALA A 116 4.85 -9.84 2.34
CA ALA A 116 6.19 -9.28 2.40
C ALA A 116 7.01 -9.94 3.51
N PHE A 117 6.46 -10.05 4.73
CA PHE A 117 7.08 -10.79 5.83
C PHE A 117 7.45 -12.22 5.42
N ARG A 118 6.53 -12.94 4.77
CA ARG A 118 6.75 -14.31 4.32
C ARG A 118 7.85 -14.39 3.26
N ILE A 119 7.86 -13.47 2.30
CA ILE A 119 8.91 -13.38 1.28
C ILE A 119 10.27 -13.10 1.92
N TYR A 120 10.36 -12.13 2.84
CA TYR A 120 11.61 -11.82 3.54
C TYR A 120 12.13 -13.00 4.37
N SER A 121 11.19 -13.76 4.96
CA SER A 121 11.51 -14.98 5.72
C SER A 121 12.10 -16.10 4.87
N THR A 122 11.88 -16.11 3.55
CA THR A 122 12.50 -17.07 2.62
C THR A 122 13.92 -16.70 2.19
N GLY A 123 14.40 -15.53 2.60
CA GLY A 123 15.62 -14.92 2.08
C GLY A 123 15.37 -14.22 0.76
N VAL A 124 15.76 -12.95 0.67
CA VAL A 124 15.62 -12.13 -0.54
C VAL A 124 16.88 -11.34 -0.79
N THR A 125 17.22 -11.13 -2.05
CA THR A 125 18.35 -10.28 -2.45
C THR A 125 17.90 -8.84 -2.57
N ARG A 126 18.85 -7.89 -2.55
CA ARG A 126 18.55 -6.47 -2.78
C ARG A 126 17.86 -6.24 -4.12
N LYS A 127 18.27 -6.96 -5.17
CA LYS A 127 17.62 -6.91 -6.49
C LYS A 127 16.15 -7.34 -6.40
N GLN A 128 15.86 -8.40 -5.64
CA GLN A 128 14.48 -8.86 -5.45
C GLN A 128 13.64 -7.85 -4.67
N ILE A 129 14.21 -7.12 -3.70
CA ILE A 129 13.49 -6.03 -3.00
C ILE A 129 13.03 -4.94 -3.97
N PHE A 130 13.91 -4.48 -4.88
CA PHE A 130 13.52 -3.53 -5.92
C PHE A 130 12.49 -4.11 -6.90
N GLN A 131 12.58 -5.41 -7.24
CA GLN A 131 11.57 -6.07 -8.08
C GLN A 131 10.21 -6.14 -7.38
N LEU A 132 10.17 -6.46 -6.09
CA LEU A 132 8.94 -6.47 -5.30
C LEU A 132 8.30 -5.09 -5.27
N TYR A 133 9.10 -4.05 -5.03
CA TYR A 133 8.64 -2.66 -5.10
C TYR A 133 7.99 -2.33 -6.45
N VAL A 134 8.68 -2.61 -7.56
CA VAL A 134 8.14 -2.33 -8.91
C VAL A 134 6.88 -3.14 -9.20
N ILE A 135 6.85 -4.42 -8.82
CA ILE A 135 5.64 -5.26 -8.98
C ILE A 135 4.46 -4.65 -8.22
N ASP A 136 4.70 -4.19 -6.99
CA ASP A 136 3.67 -3.58 -6.15
C ASP A 136 3.18 -2.23 -6.73
N VAL A 137 4.07 -1.39 -7.28
CA VAL A 137 3.68 -0.18 -8.03
C VAL A 137 2.65 -0.52 -9.13
N PHE A 138 2.91 -1.57 -9.91
CA PHE A 138 1.98 -1.99 -10.98
C PHE A 138 0.70 -2.62 -10.45
N ILE A 139 0.77 -3.39 -9.36
CA ILE A 139 -0.42 -3.89 -8.66
C ILE A 139 -1.28 -2.69 -8.24
N ASN A 140 -0.67 -1.65 -7.67
CA ASN A 140 -1.39 -0.49 -7.21
C ASN A 140 -2.07 0.28 -8.35
N ILE A 141 -1.34 0.52 -9.44
CA ILE A 141 -1.92 1.09 -10.67
C ILE A 141 -3.14 0.30 -11.13
N PHE A 142 -3.05 -1.03 -11.17
CA PHE A 142 -4.15 -1.89 -11.61
C PHE A 142 -5.38 -1.82 -10.68
N LEU A 143 -5.18 -1.63 -9.38
CA LEU A 143 -6.26 -1.60 -8.40
C LEU A 143 -6.96 -0.25 -8.33
N GLU A 144 -6.20 0.82 -8.44
CA GLU A 144 -6.74 2.18 -8.32
C GLU A 144 -7.41 2.65 -9.61
N SER A 145 -6.86 2.25 -10.77
CA SER A 145 -7.35 2.73 -12.07
C SER A 145 -8.85 2.49 -12.28
N PRO A 146 -9.44 1.32 -11.96
CA PRO A 146 -10.89 1.13 -12.07
C PRO A 146 -11.69 2.14 -11.24
N GLY A 147 -11.30 2.40 -9.99
CA GLY A 147 -12.04 3.31 -9.11
C GLY A 147 -12.02 4.76 -9.62
N VAL A 148 -10.86 5.22 -10.09
CA VAL A 148 -10.71 6.55 -10.68
C VAL A 148 -11.46 6.67 -12.01
N LEU A 149 -11.30 5.69 -12.92
CA LEU A 149 -11.95 5.71 -14.23
C LEU A 149 -13.48 5.61 -14.16
N MET A 150 -14.01 4.93 -13.14
CA MET A 150 -15.45 4.88 -12.87
C MET A 150 -15.96 6.11 -12.10
N GLY A 151 -15.07 6.97 -11.59
CA GLY A 151 -15.40 8.20 -10.89
C GLY A 151 -15.79 8.02 -9.41
N ALA A 152 -15.42 6.90 -8.78
CA ALA A 152 -15.66 6.66 -7.35
C ALA A 152 -14.85 7.60 -6.44
N TYR A 153 -13.70 8.07 -6.93
CA TYR A 153 -12.88 9.10 -6.32
C TYR A 153 -12.06 9.81 -7.40
N GLU A 154 -11.48 10.96 -7.06
CA GLU A 154 -10.62 11.72 -7.98
C GLU A 154 -9.45 12.36 -7.24
N TYR A 155 -8.36 12.57 -7.98
CA TYR A 155 -7.24 13.39 -7.53
C TYR A 155 -7.37 14.78 -8.14
N TYR A 156 -7.56 15.78 -7.28
CA TYR A 156 -7.80 17.15 -7.68
C TYR A 156 -6.53 18.01 -7.48
N GLY A 157 -6.52 19.21 -8.06
CA GLY A 157 -5.36 20.10 -8.02
C GLY A 157 -4.27 19.80 -9.05
N PRO A 158 -3.09 20.45 -8.93
CA PRO A 158 -2.00 20.38 -9.90
C PRO A 158 -1.17 19.08 -9.78
N GLN A 159 -1.84 17.94 -9.93
CA GLN A 159 -1.28 16.61 -9.78
C GLN A 159 -0.21 16.28 -10.84
N PRO A 160 1.04 15.96 -10.45
CA PRO A 160 2.09 15.65 -11.41
C PRO A 160 1.92 14.24 -12.00
N LEU A 161 2.20 14.10 -13.30
CA LEU A 161 2.10 12.85 -14.06
C LEU A 161 0.74 12.14 -13.91
N ASN A 162 -0.34 12.92 -13.93
CA ASN A 162 -1.70 12.42 -13.83
C ASN A 162 -2.28 12.15 -15.24
N PHE A 163 -1.98 10.98 -15.81
CA PHE A 163 -2.32 10.69 -17.20
C PHE A 163 -3.80 10.34 -17.45
N TRP A 164 -4.48 9.73 -16.47
CA TRP A 164 -5.89 9.29 -16.61
C TRP A 164 -6.74 9.53 -15.36
N GLY A 165 -6.30 10.43 -14.48
CA GLY A 165 -6.93 10.71 -13.20
C GLY A 165 -6.15 10.14 -12.00
N LEU A 166 -5.23 9.19 -12.23
CA LEU A 166 -4.34 8.63 -11.21
C LEU A 166 -2.93 9.25 -11.28
N PRO A 167 -2.48 10.00 -10.26
CA PRO A 167 -1.13 10.55 -10.22
C PRO A 167 -0.09 9.47 -9.90
N LEU A 168 0.93 9.34 -10.75
CA LEU A 168 1.92 8.27 -10.60
C LEU A 168 2.83 8.39 -9.36
N TRP A 169 2.88 9.57 -8.73
CA TRP A 169 3.64 9.72 -7.48
C TRP A 169 3.04 8.89 -6.33
N TRP A 170 1.71 8.80 -6.29
CA TRP A 170 0.95 8.12 -5.23
C TRP A 170 1.26 6.63 -5.21
N VAL A 171 1.16 5.98 -6.38
CA VAL A 171 1.45 4.56 -6.56
C VAL A 171 2.94 4.20 -6.37
N CYS A 172 3.85 5.18 -6.41
CA CYS A 172 5.26 4.98 -6.06
C CYS A 172 5.51 4.99 -4.55
N VAL A 173 4.71 5.71 -3.76
CA VAL A 173 4.89 5.75 -2.30
C VAL A 173 4.17 4.58 -1.63
N ASN A 174 2.97 4.26 -2.08
CA ASN A 174 2.12 3.26 -1.43
C ASN A 174 2.76 1.88 -1.17
N PRO A 175 3.55 1.30 -2.09
CA PRO A 175 4.25 0.03 -1.84
C PRO A 175 5.17 0.04 -0.62
N LEU A 176 5.67 1.21 -0.22
CA LEU A 176 6.54 1.34 0.94
C LEU A 176 5.82 0.96 2.23
N MET A 177 4.49 1.14 2.32
CA MET A 177 3.70 0.83 3.51
C MET A 177 3.71 -0.67 3.84
N PRO A 178 3.21 -1.59 2.97
CA PRO A 178 3.24 -3.02 3.26
C PRO A 178 4.65 -3.59 3.32
N MET A 179 5.60 -3.07 2.53
CA MET A 179 7.00 -3.51 2.58
C MET A 179 7.63 -3.18 3.94
N THR A 180 7.36 -2.00 4.49
CA THR A 180 7.84 -1.58 5.81
C THR A 180 7.20 -2.41 6.91
N ALA A 181 5.88 -2.63 6.84
CA ALA A 181 5.17 -3.47 7.80
C ALA A 181 5.69 -4.91 7.79
N GLY A 182 5.92 -5.49 6.61
CA GLY A 182 6.54 -6.79 6.47
C GLY A 182 7.95 -6.86 7.08
N ALA A 183 8.73 -5.79 6.93
CA ALA A 183 10.07 -5.69 7.52
C ALA A 183 10.04 -5.58 9.05
N LEU A 184 9.13 -4.78 9.61
CA LEU A 184 8.91 -4.70 11.06
C LEU A 184 8.54 -6.07 11.62
N ILE A 185 7.57 -6.75 11.01
CA ILE A 185 7.16 -8.10 11.43
C ILE A 185 8.36 -9.05 11.33
N TYR A 186 9.09 -9.05 10.22
CA TYR A 186 10.24 -9.93 9.99
C TYR A 186 11.34 -9.76 11.03
N ARG A 187 11.72 -8.52 11.36
CA ARG A 187 12.81 -8.24 12.31
C ARG A 187 12.37 -8.39 13.76
N MET A 188 11.12 -8.04 14.08
CA MET A 188 10.62 -8.10 15.44
C MET A 188 10.07 -9.47 15.83
N ARG A 189 9.85 -10.38 14.88
CA ARG A 189 9.17 -11.67 15.13
C ARG A 189 9.72 -12.43 16.35
N GLN A 190 11.04 -12.47 16.50
CA GLN A 190 11.73 -13.15 17.61
C GLN A 190 11.46 -12.52 18.99
N HIS A 191 11.11 -11.23 19.02
CA HIS A 191 10.78 -10.48 20.22
C HIS A 191 9.29 -10.48 20.56
N LEU A 192 8.47 -11.16 19.75
CA LEU A 192 7.01 -11.24 19.88
C LEU A 192 6.50 -12.65 20.23
N PRO A 193 6.95 -13.28 21.33
CA PRO A 193 6.39 -14.56 21.78
C PRO A 193 4.98 -14.37 22.37
N GLY A 194 4.12 -15.37 22.17
CA GLY A 194 2.78 -15.42 22.75
C GLY A 194 1.91 -14.22 22.35
N TRP A 195 1.27 -13.60 23.35
CA TRP A 195 0.34 -12.49 23.16
C TRP A 195 0.98 -11.24 22.52
N ARG A 196 2.30 -11.05 22.68
CA ARG A 196 3.02 -9.91 22.10
C ARG A 196 2.92 -9.88 20.58
N LEU A 197 2.63 -11.02 19.94
CA LEU A 197 2.34 -11.08 18.50
C LEU A 197 1.18 -10.17 18.08
N ALA A 198 0.24 -9.86 18.99
CA ALA A 198 -0.83 -8.90 18.74
C ALA A 198 -0.34 -7.47 18.47
N LEU A 199 0.90 -7.11 18.89
CA LEU A 199 1.49 -5.81 18.57
C LEU A 199 1.67 -5.59 17.05
N VAL A 200 1.62 -6.65 16.25
CA VAL A 200 1.59 -6.54 14.79
C VAL A 200 0.41 -5.67 14.32
N VAL A 201 -0.72 -5.69 15.04
CA VAL A 201 -1.87 -4.81 14.75
C VAL A 201 -1.46 -3.34 14.74
N ALA A 202 -0.57 -2.91 15.64
CA ALA A 202 -0.08 -1.54 15.69
C ALA A 202 1.03 -1.26 14.65
N PHE A 203 1.82 -2.26 14.29
CA PHE A 203 2.89 -2.07 13.30
C PHE A 203 2.36 -1.68 11.93
N ILE A 204 1.19 -2.17 11.54
CA ILE A 204 0.58 -1.86 10.23
C ILE A 204 0.32 -0.36 10.06
N PRO A 205 -0.51 0.32 10.89
CA PRO A 205 -0.74 1.76 10.78
C PRO A 205 0.53 2.60 11.01
N MET A 206 1.45 2.15 11.87
CA MET A 206 2.75 2.82 12.03
C MET A 206 3.56 2.82 10.73
N SER A 207 3.54 1.71 9.99
CA SER A 207 4.29 1.56 8.74
C SER A 207 3.76 2.47 7.64
N ASP A 208 2.45 2.68 7.62
CA ASP A 208 1.81 3.64 6.74
C ASP A 208 2.33 5.07 7.02
N GLY A 209 2.24 5.52 8.27
CA GLY A 209 2.77 6.83 8.67
C GLY A 209 4.26 7.00 8.40
N ILE A 210 5.08 5.97 8.62
CA ILE A 210 6.52 6.00 8.33
C ILE A 210 6.76 6.15 6.82
N ALA A 211 6.11 5.32 6.00
CA ALA A 211 6.30 5.31 4.55
C ALA A 211 5.90 6.64 3.92
N ASN A 212 4.69 7.11 4.23
CA ASN A 212 4.16 8.35 3.71
C ASN A 212 4.93 9.57 4.23
N GLY A 213 5.20 9.63 5.53
CA GLY A 213 5.99 10.71 6.12
C GLY A 213 7.42 10.80 5.59
N ALA A 214 8.04 9.67 5.26
CA ALA A 214 9.42 9.64 4.74
C ALA A 214 9.53 10.03 3.27
N ALA A 215 8.54 9.70 2.44
CA ALA A 215 8.63 9.83 0.98
C ALA A 215 7.67 10.84 0.36
N ALA A 216 6.41 10.94 0.82
CA ALA A 216 5.37 11.73 0.17
C ALA A 216 5.39 13.23 0.50
N TRP A 217 6.03 13.61 1.60
CA TRP A 217 6.02 15.00 2.09
C TRP A 217 6.41 16.07 1.05
N PRO A 218 7.33 15.86 0.07
CA PRO A 218 7.64 16.88 -0.92
C PRO A 218 6.46 17.18 -1.83
N VAL A 219 5.78 16.14 -2.35
CA VAL A 219 4.61 16.33 -3.21
C VAL A 219 3.42 16.87 -2.42
N TRP A 220 3.17 16.37 -1.21
CA TRP A 220 2.15 16.95 -0.34
C TRP A 220 2.35 18.45 -0.10
N THR A 221 3.60 18.85 0.16
CA THR A 221 3.95 20.27 0.31
C THR A 221 3.66 21.02 -0.99
N ALA A 222 4.14 20.52 -2.13
CA ALA A 222 3.94 21.18 -3.42
C ALA A 222 2.45 21.29 -3.84
N LEU A 223 1.63 20.29 -3.53
CA LEU A 223 0.20 20.29 -3.84
C LEU A 223 -0.60 21.26 -2.96
N ASN A 224 -0.14 21.49 -1.73
CA ASN A 224 -0.78 22.41 -0.78
C ASN A 224 -0.15 23.82 -0.78
N LEU A 225 0.79 24.06 -1.70
CA LEU A 225 1.30 25.39 -1.98
C LEU A 225 0.56 25.99 -3.18
N ASP A 226 0.44 27.30 -3.12
CA ASP A 226 0.14 28.11 -4.29
C ASP A 226 1.41 28.07 -5.19
N ALA A 227 1.56 27.01 -5.98
CA ALA A 227 2.75 26.75 -6.80
C ALA A 227 2.41 26.29 -8.23
N SER A 228 3.30 26.57 -9.17
CA SER A 228 3.13 26.15 -10.57
C SER A 228 3.30 24.64 -10.73
N LEU A 229 2.76 24.09 -11.82
CA LEU A 229 2.87 22.65 -12.14
C LEU A 229 4.34 22.17 -12.24
N TRP A 230 5.27 23.07 -12.58
CA TRP A 230 6.71 22.75 -12.57
C TRP A 230 7.22 22.37 -11.18
N VAL A 231 6.70 23.03 -10.14
CA VAL A 231 7.07 22.72 -8.75
C VAL A 231 6.54 21.35 -8.36
N THR A 232 5.33 20.99 -8.75
CA THR A 232 4.75 19.67 -8.44
C THR A 232 5.46 18.54 -9.20
N HIS A 233 5.87 18.77 -10.45
CA HIS A 233 6.72 17.81 -11.18
C HIS A 233 8.12 17.65 -10.58
N PHE A 234 8.73 18.74 -10.09
CA PHE A 234 10.01 18.65 -9.38
C PHE A 234 9.85 17.91 -8.04
N ALA A 235 8.82 18.24 -7.27
CA ALA A 235 8.50 17.55 -6.02
C ALA A 235 8.24 16.05 -6.24
N TRP A 236 7.63 15.67 -7.36
CA TRP A 236 7.48 14.28 -7.77
C TRP A 236 8.84 13.60 -7.98
N LEU A 237 9.78 14.22 -8.69
CA LEU A 237 11.13 13.66 -8.87
C LEU A 237 11.84 13.45 -7.52
N VAL A 238 11.72 14.41 -6.61
CA VAL A 238 12.26 14.29 -5.24
C VAL A 238 11.60 13.13 -4.49
N THR A 239 10.27 13.04 -4.54
CA THR A 239 9.49 11.95 -3.92
C THR A 239 9.87 10.58 -4.47
N LEU A 240 10.06 10.45 -5.78
CA LEU A 240 10.55 9.22 -6.39
C LEU A 240 11.96 8.88 -5.92
N GLY A 241 12.85 9.88 -5.85
CA GLY A 241 14.20 9.70 -5.31
C GLY A 241 14.19 9.21 -3.86
N LEU A 242 13.33 9.80 -3.02
CA LEU A 242 13.12 9.38 -1.64
C LEU A 242 12.56 7.96 -1.56
N ALA A 243 11.56 7.60 -2.38
CA ALA A 243 11.00 6.25 -2.43
C ALA A 243 12.06 5.21 -2.83
N LEU A 244 12.87 5.47 -3.86
CA LEU A 244 13.95 4.58 -4.26
C LEU A 244 15.05 4.47 -3.19
N THR A 245 15.34 5.57 -2.49
CA THR A 245 16.27 5.60 -1.35
C THR A 245 15.71 4.81 -0.18
N TYR A 246 14.40 4.89 0.06
CA TYR A 246 13.69 4.10 1.06
C TYR A 246 13.83 2.60 0.76
N VAL A 247 13.53 2.18 -0.47
CA VAL A 247 13.67 0.78 -0.91
C VAL A 247 15.12 0.31 -0.75
N TRP A 248 16.08 1.19 -1.05
CA TRP A 248 17.49 0.92 -0.83
C TRP A 248 17.82 0.71 0.65
N VAL A 249 17.39 1.60 1.55
CA VAL A 249 17.58 1.46 3.01
C VAL A 249 16.91 0.18 3.51
N LEU A 250 15.68 -0.08 3.09
CA LEU A 250 14.94 -1.28 3.47
C LEU A 250 15.68 -2.55 3.06
N SER A 251 16.39 -2.53 1.92
CA SER A 251 17.20 -3.68 1.49
C SER A 251 18.30 -4.07 2.47
N PHE A 252 18.90 -3.14 3.23
CA PHE A 252 19.86 -3.50 4.28
C PHE A 252 19.21 -4.14 5.50
N VAL A 253 17.92 -3.89 5.71
CA VAL A 253 17.18 -4.43 6.85
C VAL A 253 16.75 -5.87 6.59
N VAL A 254 16.34 -6.19 5.36
CA VAL A 254 15.67 -7.47 5.06
C VAL A 254 16.43 -8.35 4.06
N ALA A 255 17.31 -7.80 3.23
CA ALA A 255 18.00 -8.59 2.22
C ALA A 255 19.12 -9.43 2.82
N ARG A 256 19.44 -10.52 2.13
CA ARG A 256 20.55 -11.43 2.42
C ARG A 256 21.48 -11.53 1.21
N PRO A 257 22.75 -11.92 1.40
CA PRO A 257 23.64 -12.27 0.29
C PRO A 257 23.01 -13.33 -0.62
N ASP A 258 23.30 -13.27 -1.93
CA ASP A 258 22.74 -14.18 -2.94
C ASP A 258 23.02 -15.67 -2.66
N GLU A 259 24.06 -15.97 -1.89
CA GLU A 259 24.46 -17.30 -1.44
C GLU A 259 23.53 -17.88 -0.37
N GLU A 260 22.91 -17.01 0.45
CA GLU A 260 22.02 -17.38 1.56
C GLU A 260 20.53 -17.45 1.16
N VAL A 261 20.21 -17.13 -0.10
CA VAL A 261 18.83 -17.13 -0.59
C VAL A 261 18.42 -18.52 -1.06
N PHE A 262 17.55 -19.15 -0.26
CA PHE A 262 17.09 -20.53 -0.45
C PHE A 262 16.23 -20.73 -1.71
N ILE A 263 15.44 -19.71 -2.09
CA ILE A 263 14.47 -19.82 -3.19
C ILE A 263 14.75 -18.77 -4.25
N LYS A 264 15.35 -19.20 -5.37
CA LYS A 264 15.76 -18.31 -6.46
C LYS A 264 14.75 -18.20 -7.61
N SER A 265 13.80 -19.15 -7.74
CA SER A 265 12.81 -19.12 -8.82
C SER A 265 11.59 -18.27 -8.45
N LYS A 266 11.08 -17.47 -9.40
CA LYS A 266 9.88 -16.62 -9.20
C LYS A 266 8.66 -17.44 -8.75
N ALA A 267 8.44 -18.59 -9.40
CA ALA A 267 7.37 -19.52 -9.03
C ALA A 267 7.58 -20.13 -7.63
N GLY A 268 8.84 -20.39 -7.24
CA GLY A 268 9.18 -20.87 -5.91
C GLY A 268 8.89 -19.83 -4.83
N ILE A 269 9.22 -18.56 -5.07
CA ILE A 269 8.94 -17.45 -4.14
C ILE A 269 7.45 -17.29 -3.95
N LEU A 270 6.68 -17.25 -5.05
CA LEU A 270 5.21 -17.15 -4.98
C LEU A 270 4.60 -18.33 -4.23
N LYS A 271 5.05 -19.57 -4.54
CA LYS A 271 4.58 -20.78 -3.86
C LYS A 271 4.94 -20.77 -2.37
N ALA A 272 6.15 -20.34 -2.00
CA ALA A 272 6.57 -20.27 -0.60
C ALA A 272 5.87 -19.15 0.19
N ALA A 273 5.60 -18.03 -0.47
CA ALA A 273 4.86 -16.92 0.11
C ALA A 273 3.40 -17.31 0.42
N VAL A 274 2.74 -18.02 -0.51
CA VAL A 274 1.35 -18.49 -0.35
C VAL A 274 1.23 -19.72 0.55
N PHE A 275 2.02 -20.77 0.30
CA PHE A 275 1.84 -22.08 0.96
C PHE A 275 2.80 -22.33 2.13
N GLY A 276 4.02 -21.78 2.07
CA GLY A 276 5.07 -21.97 3.07
C GLY A 276 6.34 -22.57 2.47
N ALA A 277 7.51 -22.17 2.98
CA ALA A 277 8.80 -22.68 2.52
C ALA A 277 8.98 -24.20 2.81
N GLY A 278 8.34 -24.72 3.87
CA GLY A 278 8.41 -26.13 4.25
C GLY A 278 7.88 -27.09 3.17
N ASP A 279 6.89 -26.67 2.39
CA ASP A 279 6.31 -27.48 1.30
C ASP A 279 7.21 -27.49 0.05
N THR A 280 8.06 -26.46 -0.13
CA THR A 280 8.99 -26.37 -1.26
C THR A 280 10.27 -27.17 -1.05
N VAL A 281 10.71 -27.37 0.20
CA VAL A 281 11.88 -28.20 0.53
C VAL A 281 11.53 -29.69 0.41
N LYS A 282 10.36 -30.10 0.92
CA LYS A 282 9.88 -31.50 0.78
C LYS A 282 9.69 -31.94 -0.68
N ALA A 283 9.44 -31.03 -1.60
CA ALA A 283 9.29 -31.34 -3.02
C ALA A 283 10.61 -31.59 -3.77
N ARG A 284 11.77 -31.42 -3.11
CA ARG A 284 13.10 -31.61 -3.71
C ARG A 284 13.89 -32.77 -3.11
N GLU A 285 13.39 -33.46 -2.11
CA GLU A 285 13.96 -34.75 -1.72
C GLU A 285 13.59 -35.77 -2.81
N PRO A 286 14.56 -36.39 -3.51
CA PRO A 286 14.23 -37.55 -4.32
C PRO A 286 13.60 -38.60 -3.39
N ALA A 287 12.47 -39.16 -3.82
CA ALA A 287 11.89 -40.32 -3.18
C ALA A 287 12.97 -41.39 -3.10
N THR A 288 13.55 -41.57 -1.93
CA THR A 288 14.48 -42.65 -1.63
C THR A 288 13.62 -43.89 -1.42
N ALA A 289 13.57 -44.71 -2.46
CA ALA A 289 13.27 -46.13 -2.42
C ALA A 289 14.27 -46.83 -3.34
#